data_AF-A0A3D2FTE4-F1
#
_entry.id   AF-A0A3D2FTE4-F1
#
_cell.length_a   1.000
_cell.length_b   1.000
_cell.length_c   1.000
_cell.angle_alpha   90.00
_cell.angle_beta   90.00
_cell.angle_gamma   90.00
#
_symmetry.space_group_name_H-M   'P 1'
#
loop_
_entity.id
_entity.type
_entity.pdbx_description
1 polymer ?
#
loop_
_entity_poly.entity_id
_entity_poly.type
_entity_poly.pdbx_seq_one_letter_code
_entity_poly.pdbx_strand_id
1 'polypeptide(L)' 'MADIKPIGKALFLREEELRRGIEMMFFAYRDFTSEADSILAEQNMGRAHHRAIYFIGRHPGITVSELLAILKIT' A
#
# COMPACT_ATOMS: atom_id res chain seq x y z
N MET A 1 -34.14 -8.12 -40.53
CA MET A 1 -34.05 -7.90 -39.08
C MET A 1 -32.66 -8.35 -38.66
N ALA A 2 -31.75 -7.40 -38.38
CA ALA A 2 -30.41 -7.75 -37.94
C ALA A 2 -30.48 -8.21 -36.49
N ASP A 3 -30.01 -9.42 -36.24
CA ASP A 3 -29.91 -10.03 -34.92
C ASP A 3 -28.84 -9.29 -34.13
N ILE A 4 -29.26 -8.39 -33.24
CA ILE A 4 -28.35 -7.66 -32.35
C ILE A 4 -27.99 -8.65 -31.24
N LYS A 5 -26.90 -9.39 -31.44
CA LYS A 5 -26.29 -10.18 -30.37
C LYS A 5 -26.03 -9.24 -29.20
N PRO A 6 -26.53 -9.53 -27.98
CA PRO A 6 -26.20 -8.71 -26.84
C PRO A 6 -24.69 -8.79 -26.70
N ILE A 7 -24.02 -7.65 -26.83
CA ILE A 7 -22.62 -7.53 -26.43
C ILE A 7 -22.67 -7.78 -24.92
N GLY A 8 -22.48 -9.04 -24.52
CA GLY A 8 -22.34 -9.42 -23.13
C GLY A 8 -21.28 -8.49 -22.56
N LYS A 9 -21.71 -7.56 -21.70
CA LYS A 9 -20.86 -6.63 -20.98
C LYS A 9 -19.66 -7.44 -20.50
N ALA A 10 -18.46 -7.00 -20.85
CA ALA A 10 -17.26 -7.43 -20.16
C ALA A 10 -17.41 -7.05 -18.68
N LEU A 11 -17.96 -7.96 -17.86
CA LEU A 11 -18.32 -7.75 -16.46
C LEU A 11 -17.08 -7.93 -15.56
N PHE A 12 -16.00 -7.24 -15.87
CA PHE A 12 -14.85 -7.15 -14.97
C PHE A 12 -15.11 -6.02 -13.96
N LEU A 13 -14.60 -6.15 -12.73
CA LEU A 13 -14.75 -5.17 -11.64
C LEU A 13 -16.18 -4.98 -11.12
N ARG A 14 -16.94 -6.07 -10.95
CA ARG A 14 -18.18 -6.05 -10.15
C ARG A 14 -17.86 -5.62 -8.72
N GLU A 15 -18.85 -5.07 -8.02
CA GLU A 15 -18.66 -4.60 -6.64
C GLU A 15 -18.09 -5.67 -5.71
N GLU A 16 -18.55 -6.92 -5.83
CA GLU A 16 -18.02 -8.06 -5.07
C GLU A 16 -16.53 -8.32 -5.36
N GLU A 17 -16.12 -8.27 -6.63
CA GLU A 17 -14.72 -8.45 -7.03
C GLU A 17 -13.84 -7.29 -6.54
N LEU A 18 -14.37 -6.06 -6.55
CA LEU A 18 -13.69 -4.88 -6.02
C LEU A 18 -13.48 -4.98 -4.52
N ARG A 19 -14.52 -5.37 -3.75
CA ARG A 19 -14.42 -5.59 -2.31
C ARG A 19 -13.39 -6.66 -1.98
N ARG A 20 -13.44 -7.80 -2.70
CA ARG A 20 -12.45 -8.86 -2.57
C ARG A 20 -11.04 -8.37 -2.88
N GLY A 21 -10.87 -7.55 -3.91
CA GLY A 21 -9.58 -6.93 -4.25
C GLY A 21 -9.04 -6.05 -3.11
N ILE A 22 -9.90 -5.23 -2.51
CA ILE A 22 -9.54 -4.38 -1.37
C ILE A 22 -9.13 -5.22 -0.16
N GLU A 23 -9.86 -6.29 0.15
CA GLU A 23 -9.53 -7.22 1.25
C GLU A 23 -8.18 -7.92 1.02
N MET A 24 -7.94 -8.40 -0.21
CA MET A 24 -6.64 -9.01 -0.54
C MET A 24 -5.50 -8.01 -0.42
N MET A 25 -5.69 -6.76 -0.87
CA MET A 25 -4.68 -5.71 -0.68
C MET A 25 -4.44 -5.40 0.80
N PHE A 26 -5.49 -5.43 1.62
CA PHE A 26 -5.35 -5.27 3.07
C PHE A 26 -4.52 -6.41 3.70
N PHE A 27 -4.85 -7.68 3.42
CA PHE A 27 -4.11 -8.82 3.95
C PHE A 27 -2.67 -8.85 3.45
N ALA A 28 -2.47 -8.62 2.15
CA ALA A 28 -1.14 -8.57 1.55
C ALA A 28 -0.29 -7.46 2.20
N TYR A 29 -0.83 -6.25 2.37
CA TYR A 29 -0.10 -5.17 3.00
C TYR A 29 0.22 -5.44 4.48
N ARG A 30 -0.73 -6.00 5.23
CA ARG A 30 -0.53 -6.41 6.63
C ARG A 30 0.61 -7.43 6.73
N ASP A 31 0.52 -8.51 5.95
CA ASP A 31 1.47 -9.62 6.04
C ASP A 31 2.84 -9.20 5.52
N PHE A 32 2.91 -8.46 4.41
CA PHE A 32 4.14 -7.90 3.84
C PHE A 32 4.95 -7.07 4.85
N THR A 33 4.27 -6.42 5.79
CA THR A 33 4.93 -5.51 6.74
C THR A 33 5.11 -6.08 8.14
N SER A 34 4.52 -7.25 8.42
CA SER A 34 4.52 -7.88 9.75
C SER A 34 5.91 -8.29 10.25
N GLU A 35 6.77 -8.80 9.37
CA GLU A 35 8.13 -9.21 9.73
C GLU A 35 9.00 -7.99 10.07
N ALA A 36 8.95 -6.94 9.24
CA ALA A 36 9.65 -5.70 9.51
C ALA A 36 9.18 -5.04 10.81
N ASP A 37 7.88 -5.06 11.09
CA ASP A 37 7.32 -4.56 12.34
C ASP A 37 7.83 -5.36 13.56
N SER A 38 7.99 -6.67 13.42
CA SER A 38 8.52 -7.54 14.48
C SER A 38 9.98 -7.20 14.81
N ILE A 39 10.81 -7.04 13.78
CA ILE A 39 12.24 -6.66 13.94
C ILE A 39 12.37 -5.27 14.56
N LEU A 40 11.54 -4.31 14.14
CA LEU A 40 11.59 -2.95 14.66
C LEU A 40 11.09 -2.86 16.11
N ALA A 41 10.14 -3.71 16.50
CA ALA A 41 9.65 -3.77 17.88
C ALA A 41 10.75 -4.12 18.89
N GLU A 42 11.75 -4.92 18.50
CA GLU A 42 12.93 -5.22 19.33
C GLU A 42 13.72 -3.96 19.70
N GLN A 43 13.59 -2.89 18.91
CA GLN A 43 14.25 -1.60 19.10
C GLN A 43 13.28 -0.50 19.60
N ASN A 44 12.08 -0.87 20.06
CA ASN A 44 11.00 0.07 20.41
C ASN A 44 10.58 1.01 19.26
N MET A 45 10.68 0.54 18.02
CA MET A 45 10.35 1.32 16.83
C MET A 45 9.02 0.87 16.20
N GLY A 46 8.14 1.83 15.94
CA GLY A 46 6.89 1.61 15.19
C GLY A 46 6.94 2.04 13.70
N ARG A 47 5.77 2.01 13.04
CA ARG A 47 5.60 2.29 11.58
C ARG A 47 6.10 3.63 11.10
N ALA A 48 6.06 4.66 11.94
CA ALA A 48 6.63 5.97 11.58
C ALA A 48 8.14 5.86 11.38
N HIS A 49 8.83 5.18 12.29
CA HIS A 49 10.27 4.91 12.20
C HIS A 49 10.60 4.04 11.00
N HIS A 50 9.83 2.98 10.73
CA HIS A 50 10.03 2.12 9.55
C HIS A 50 10.07 2.97 8.26
N ARG A 51 9.05 3.81 8.05
CA ARG A 51 8.99 4.68 6.87
C ARG A 51 10.15 5.67 6.81
N ALA A 52 10.51 6.28 7.94
CA ALA A 52 11.63 7.21 8.01
C ALA A 52 12.97 6.53 7.63
N ILE A 53 13.27 5.38 8.23
CA ILE A 53 14.51 4.61 7.96
C ILE A 53 14.59 4.22 6.48
N TYR A 54 13.49 3.77 5.88
CA TYR A 54 13.45 3.43 4.46
C TYR A 54 13.84 4.61 3.58
N PHE A 55 13.23 5.79 3.78
CA PHE A 55 13.49 6.95 2.93
C PHE A 55 14.86 7.59 3.20
N ILE A 56 15.33 7.60 4.45
CA ILE A 56 16.70 8.05 4.78
C ILE A 56 17.73 7.15 4.07
N GLY A 57 17.54 5.83 4.12
CA GLY A 57 18.42 4.88 3.45
C GLY A 57 18.38 4.98 1.93
N ARG A 58 17.21 5.29 1.35
CA ARG A 58 17.04 5.39 -0.11
C ARG A 58 17.49 6.73 -0.68
N HIS A 59 17.55 7.78 0.14
CA HIS A 59 17.90 9.14 -0.23
C HIS A 59 18.99 9.72 0.70
N PRO A 60 20.27 9.33 0.50
CA PRO A 60 21.37 9.88 1.29
C PRO A 60 21.43 11.41 1.21
N GLY A 61 21.51 12.06 2.37
CA GLY A 61 21.56 13.54 2.46
C GLY A 61 20.20 14.24 2.37
N ILE A 62 19.08 13.49 2.37
CA ILE A 62 17.74 14.09 2.44
C ILE A 62 17.60 15.00 3.66
N THR A 63 17.03 16.19 3.46
CA THR A 63 16.76 17.12 4.56
C THR A 63 15.56 16.65 5.38
N VAL A 64 15.47 17.11 6.63
CA VAL A 64 14.31 16.83 7.49
C VAL A 64 13.02 17.35 6.86
N SER A 65 13.04 18.53 6.25
CA SER A 65 11.87 19.13 5.59
C SER A 65 11.38 18.30 4.40
N GLU A 66 12.30 17.79 3.58
CA GLU A 66 11.95 16.90 2.46
C GLU A 66 11.39 15.57 2.96
N LEU A 67 11.99 14.99 4.01
CA LEU A 67 11.50 13.75 4.61
C LEU A 67 10.06 13.91 5.14
N LEU A 68 9.78 15.00 5.86
CA LEU A 68 8.42 15.31 6.34
C LEU A 68 7.43 15.48 5.18
N ALA A 69 7.85 16.15 4.10
CA ALA A 69 7.02 16.36 2.91
C ALA A 69 6.68 15.04 2.19
N ILE A 70 7.61 14.09 2.12
CA ILE A 70 7.40 12.74 1.56
C ILE A 70 6.49 11.92 2.47
N LEU A 71 6.73 11.95 3.79
CA LEU A 71 5.98 11.15 4.77
C LEU A 71 4.56 11.68 5.03
N LYS A 72 4.23 12.89 4.57
CA LYS A 72 2.96 13.59 4.83
C LYS A 72 2.68 13.72 6.33
N ILE A 73 3.70 14.14 7.08
CA ILE A 73 3.62 14.42 8.52
C ILE A 73 3.76 15.93 8.70
N THR A 74 2.85 16.53 9.47
CA THR A 74 2.82 17.96 9.82
C THR A 74 3.62 18.25 11.09
#